data_AF-A0A655AL70-F1
#
_entry.id   AF-A0A655AL70-F1
#
_cell.length_a   1.000
_cell.length_b   1.000
_cell.length_c   1.000
_cell.angle_alpha   90.00
_cell.angle_beta   90.00
_cell.angle_gamma   90.00
#
_symmetry.space_group_name_H-M   'P 1'
#
loop_
_entity.id
_entity.type
_entity.pdbx_description
1 polymer ?
#
loop_
_entity_poly.entity_id
_entity_poly.type
_entity_poly.pdbx_seq_one_letter_code
_entity_poly.pdbx_strand_id
1 'polypeptide(L)'
;MPDGRSYFWVAKTTAADGLGYLGPHKNFAVGLGCDLAHAHKLVYSTGVVLDDPSTEVPIGAGCKICNRTSCAQRAFPYLGGRVAVDENAGSSLPYSSTEQSV
;
A
#
# COMPACT_ATOMS: atom_id res chain seq x y z
N MET A 1 -14.20 -8.08 2.56
CA MET A 1 -14.13 -7.01 1.51
C MET A 1 -15.44 -6.20 1.55
N PRO A 2 -15.63 -5.10 0.79
CA PRO A 2 -16.87 -4.32 0.82
C PRO A 2 -18.15 -5.11 0.47
N ASP A 3 -17.98 -6.29 -0.12
CA ASP A 3 -19.00 -7.26 -0.46
C ASP A 3 -19.39 -8.20 0.69
N GLY A 4 -18.78 -8.06 1.87
CA GLY A 4 -19.06 -8.89 3.05
C GLY A 4 -18.45 -10.29 3.00
N ARG A 5 -17.65 -10.62 1.98
CA ARG A 5 -16.99 -11.93 1.87
C ARG A 5 -15.59 -11.90 2.46
N SER A 6 -15.15 -13.05 2.95
CA SER A 6 -13.79 -13.30 3.40
C SER A 6 -12.92 -13.75 2.23
N TYR A 7 -11.67 -13.28 2.21
CA TYR A 7 -10.72 -13.53 1.14
C TYR A 7 -9.41 -14.02 1.73
N PHE A 8 -8.81 -15.02 1.08
CA PHE A 8 -7.46 -15.46 1.41
C PHE A 8 -6.45 -14.66 0.60
N TRP A 9 -5.45 -14.08 1.28
CA TRP A 9 -4.44 -13.22 0.66
C TRP A 9 -3.03 -13.75 0.88
N VAL A 10 -2.22 -13.71 -0.18
CA VAL A 10 -0.78 -13.86 -0.09
C VAL A 10 -0.14 -12.59 -0.63
N ALA A 11 0.80 -12.02 0.11
CA ALA A 11 1.51 -10.82 -0.30
C ALA A 11 3.02 -10.99 -0.18
N LYS A 12 3.74 -10.33 -1.08
CA LYS A 12 5.20 -10.27 -1.06
C LYS A 12 5.67 -8.88 -1.43
N THR A 13 6.72 -8.41 -0.75
CA THR A 13 7.40 -7.18 -1.12
C THR A 13 8.36 -7.41 -2.28
N THR A 14 8.40 -6.45 -3.20
CA THR A 14 9.42 -6.35 -4.24
C THR A 14 10.20 -5.05 -4.02
N ALA A 15 11.52 -5.16 -3.89
CA ALA A 15 12.38 -3.98 -3.84
C ALA A 15 12.52 -3.44 -5.27
N ALA A 16 12.36 -2.14 -5.44
CA ALA A 16 12.89 -1.48 -6.62
C ALA A 16 14.40 -1.33 -6.44
N ASP A 17 15.14 -1.72 -7.46
CA ASP A 17 16.54 -1.40 -7.66
C ASP A 17 16.71 0.13 -7.60
N GLY A 18 17.36 0.59 -6.52
CA GLY A 18 17.62 2.00 -6.29
C GLY A 18 18.85 2.45 -7.08
N LEU A 19 18.77 3.64 -7.68
CA LEU A 19 19.97 4.31 -8.21
C LEU A 19 20.76 4.92 -7.05
N GLY A 20 21.92 4.33 -6.73
CA GLY A 20 22.88 4.83 -5.74
C GLY A 20 22.69 4.28 -4.31
N TYR A 21 23.79 4.15 -3.56
CA TYR A 21 23.82 3.58 -2.19
C TYR A 21 22.98 4.34 -1.16
N LEU A 22 22.78 5.65 -1.36
CA LEU A 22 21.97 6.52 -0.49
C LEU A 22 20.61 6.90 -1.11
N GLY A 23 20.26 6.32 -2.27
CA GLY A 23 19.03 6.64 -2.97
C GLY A 23 17.77 6.21 -2.20
N PRO A 24 16.67 6.98 -2.23
CA PRO A 24 15.44 6.58 -1.57
C PRO A 24 14.87 5.31 -2.23
N HIS A 25 14.88 4.20 -1.49
CA HIS A 25 14.34 2.93 -1.95
C HIS A 25 12.80 2.97 -2.00
N LYS A 26 12.23 2.47 -3.09
CA LYS A 26 10.79 2.21 -3.19
C LYS A 26 10.57 0.70 -3.00
N ASN A 27 9.77 0.32 -2.00
CA ASN A 27 9.44 -1.07 -1.73
C ASN A 27 7.98 -1.32 -2.06
N PHE A 28 7.70 -1.98 -3.18
CA PHE A 28 6.34 -2.31 -3.55
C PHE A 28 5.89 -3.57 -2.81
N ALA A 29 4.58 -3.73 -2.63
CA ALA A 29 3.98 -4.98 -2.17
C ALA A 29 2.97 -5.43 -3.22
N VAL A 30 3.08 -6.69 -3.63
CA VAL A 30 2.12 -7.33 -4.52
C VAL A 30 1.34 -8.33 -3.70
N GLY A 31 0.02 -8.17 -3.67
CA GLY A 31 -0.92 -9.07 -3.03
C GLY A 31 -1.80 -9.77 -4.06
N LEU A 32 -2.00 -11.07 -3.89
CA LEU A 32 -2.97 -11.85 -4.65
C LEU A 32 -4.03 -12.36 -3.67
N GLY A 33 -5.30 -12.14 -4.02
CA GLY A 33 -6.44 -12.50 -3.21
C GLY A 33 -7.39 -13.40 -3.98
N CYS A 34 -7.90 -14.45 -3.34
CA CYS A 34 -9.01 -15.25 -3.86
C CYS A 34 -10.11 -15.38 -2.81
N ASP A 35 -11.31 -15.71 -3.28
CA ASP A 35 -12.40 -16.01 -2.35
C ASP A 35 -12.03 -17.21 -1.48
N LEU A 36 -12.37 -17.14 -0.18
CA LEU A 36 -12.00 -18.14 0.81
C LEU A 36 -12.45 -19.56 0.43
N ALA A 37 -13.56 -19.72 -0.30
CA ALA A 37 -14.03 -21.03 -0.77
C ALA A 37 -13.03 -21.73 -1.72
N HIS A 38 -12.10 -20.97 -2.32
CA HIS A 38 -11.06 -21.49 -3.21
C HIS A 38 -9.69 -21.63 -2.54
N ALA A 39 -9.54 -21.16 -1.29
CA ALA A 39 -8.25 -21.11 -0.61
C ALA A 39 -7.59 -22.49 -0.46
N HIS A 40 -8.39 -23.55 -0.24
CA HIS A 40 -7.91 -24.94 -0.09
C HIS A 40 -7.11 -25.47 -1.31
N LYS A 41 -7.18 -24.79 -2.46
CA LYS A 41 -6.41 -25.13 -3.68
C LYS A 41 -5.01 -24.52 -3.68
N LEU A 42 -4.70 -23.62 -2.74
CA LEU A 42 -3.43 -22.93 -2.64
C LEU A 42 -2.55 -23.58 -1.57
N VAL A 43 -1.28 -23.87 -1.88
CA VAL A 43 -0.34 -24.44 -0.89
C VAL A 43 -0.25 -23.59 0.39
N TYR A 44 -0.38 -22.27 0.24
CA TYR A 44 -0.28 -21.29 1.32
C TYR A 44 -1.45 -21.31 2.30
N SER A 45 -2.57 -21.98 2.00
CA SER A 45 -3.67 -22.10 2.95
C SER A 45 -3.38 -23.07 4.09
N THR A 46 -2.32 -23.88 3.97
CA THR A 46 -1.94 -24.87 4.97
C THR A 46 -1.44 -24.19 6.25
N GLY A 47 -2.01 -24.54 7.40
CA GLY A 47 -1.61 -24.00 8.70
C GLY A 47 -2.19 -22.62 9.02
N VAL A 48 -3.08 -22.10 8.17
CA VAL A 48 -3.85 -20.89 8.44
C VAL A 48 -5.27 -21.29 8.83
N VAL A 49 -5.77 -20.74 9.93
CA VAL A 49 -7.18 -20.90 10.33
C VAL A 49 -8.02 -20.05 9.38
N LEU A 50 -8.93 -20.68 8.64
CA LEU A 50 -9.72 -20.01 7.60
C LEU A 50 -11.18 -19.81 8.02
N ASP A 51 -11.67 -20.63 8.93
CA ASP A 51 -13.06 -20.72 9.38
C ASP A 51 -13.34 -19.90 10.65
N ASP A 52 -12.35 -19.15 11.15
CA ASP A 52 -12.47 -18.29 12.33
C ASP A 52 -12.40 -16.80 11.93
N PRO A 53 -13.52 -16.07 11.98
CA PRO A 53 -13.56 -14.63 11.70
C PRO A 53 -12.66 -13.79 12.60
N SER A 54 -12.30 -14.28 13.80
CA SER A 54 -11.41 -13.58 14.71
C SER A 54 -9.97 -13.48 14.19
N THR A 55 -9.63 -14.31 13.19
CA THR A 55 -8.31 -14.32 12.53
C THR A 55 -8.23 -13.37 11.33
N GLU A 56 -9.35 -12.73 10.96
CA GLU A 56 -9.36 -11.76 9.87
C GLU A 56 -8.53 -10.51 10.21
N VAL A 57 -7.60 -10.18 9.32
CA VAL A 57 -6.79 -8.97 9.43
C VAL A 57 -7.46 -7.86 8.62
N PRO A 58 -7.90 -6.75 9.23
CA PRO A 58 -8.51 -5.65 8.50
C PRO A 58 -7.48 -4.97 7.58
N ILE A 59 -7.95 -4.46 6.44
CA ILE A 59 -7.10 -3.69 5.54
C ILE A 59 -6.64 -2.42 6.26
N GLY A 60 -5.32 -2.25 6.33
CA GLY A 60 -4.70 -1.10 6.99
C GLY A 60 -5.01 0.24 6.34
N ALA A 61 -4.58 1.30 7.01
CA ALA A 61 -4.74 2.68 6.56
C ALA A 61 -4.17 2.91 5.15
N GLY A 62 -5.03 3.28 4.19
CA GLY A 62 -4.62 3.62 2.83
C GLY A 62 -3.89 4.97 2.72
N CYS A 63 -3.28 5.24 1.56
CA CYS A 63 -2.49 6.47 1.32
C CYS A 63 -3.24 7.76 1.71
N LYS A 64 -4.55 7.80 1.53
CA LYS A 64 -5.41 8.98 1.78
C LYS A 64 -5.37 9.48 3.23
N ILE A 65 -5.15 8.58 4.20
CA ILE A 65 -5.11 8.92 5.64
C ILE A 65 -3.71 8.74 6.24
N CYS A 66 -2.70 8.35 5.45
CA CYS A 66 -1.32 8.23 5.90
C CYS A 66 -0.72 9.62 6.18
N ASN A 67 -0.14 9.83 7.35
CA ASN A 67 0.40 11.11 7.83
C ASN A 67 1.81 11.47 7.30
N ARG A 68 2.49 10.59 6.55
CA ARG A 68 3.87 10.81 6.09
C ARG A 68 3.95 11.83 4.95
N THR A 69 4.39 13.06 5.26
CA THR A 69 4.52 14.23 4.36
C THR A 69 5.39 13.97 3.13
N SER A 70 6.54 13.33 3.30
CA SER A 70 7.55 13.07 2.26
C SER A 70 7.57 11.62 1.73
N CYS A 71 6.42 10.94 1.67
CA CYS A 71 6.34 9.54 1.25
C CYS A 71 6.51 9.38 -0.27
N ALA A 72 7.64 8.82 -0.71
CA ALA A 72 7.93 8.48 -2.12
C ALA A 72 6.99 7.42 -2.74
N GLN A 73 6.16 6.78 -1.92
CA GLN A 73 5.22 5.73 -2.32
C GLN A 73 3.76 6.19 -2.25
N ARG A 74 3.51 7.49 -2.10
CA ARG A 74 2.16 8.05 -1.99
C ARG A 74 1.41 7.94 -3.32
N ALA A 75 0.33 7.16 -3.32
CA ALA A 75 -0.53 6.97 -4.49
C ALA A 75 -1.69 7.97 -4.60
N PHE A 76 -2.09 8.60 -3.49
CA PHE A 76 -3.21 9.56 -3.43
C PHE A 76 -2.86 10.78 -2.56
N PRO A 77 -3.45 11.95 -2.83
CA PRO A 77 -3.31 13.12 -1.97
C PRO A 77 -3.94 12.88 -0.59
N TYR A 78 -3.55 13.70 0.39
CA TYR A 78 -4.16 13.66 1.72
C TYR A 78 -5.64 14.00 1.62
N LEU A 79 -6.48 13.26 2.35
CA LEU A 79 -7.85 13.70 2.59
C LEU A 79 -7.83 15.06 3.27
N GLY A 80 -8.49 16.05 2.64
CA GLY A 80 -8.54 17.43 3.13
C GLY A 80 -7.31 18.29 2.84
N GLY A 81 -6.23 17.72 2.28
CA GLY A 81 -5.05 18.48 1.87
C GLY A 81 -5.21 19.10 0.48
N ARG A 82 -4.71 20.32 0.29
CA ARG A 82 -4.65 20.94 -1.05
C ARG A 82 -3.54 20.29 -1.86
N VAL A 83 -3.83 19.99 -3.13
CA VAL A 83 -2.81 19.60 -4.11
C VAL A 83 -2.19 20.89 -4.65
N ALA A 84 -0.91 21.12 -4.37
CA ALA A 84 -0.16 22.18 -5.02
C ALA A 84 0.40 21.66 -6.35
N VAL A 85 0.12 22.38 -7.42
CA VAL A 85 0.68 22.13 -8.75
C VAL A 85 1.51 23.37 -9.10
N ASP A 86 2.79 23.17 -9.35
CA ASP A 86 3.69 24.18 -9.89
C ASP A 86 4.29 23.62 -11.17
N GLU A 87 3.98 24.28 -12.28
CA GLU A 87 4.39 23.88 -13.63
C GLU A 87 5.91 23.98 -13.82
N ASN A 88 6.58 24.79 -12.99
CA ASN A 88 8.02 25.01 -13.05
C ASN A 88 8.80 24.13 -12.06
N ALA A 89 8.11 23.33 -11.24
CA ALA A 89 8.73 22.44 -10.26
C ALA A 89 8.58 20.97 -10.67
N GLY A 90 9.70 20.25 -10.75
CA GLY A 90 9.73 18.79 -10.90
C GLY A 90 10.01 18.12 -9.55
N SER A 91 9.05 17.35 -9.01
CA SER A 91 9.27 16.54 -7.81
C SER A 91 9.39 15.06 -8.13
N SER A 92 10.20 14.34 -7.36
CA SER A 92 10.22 12.87 -7.37
C SER A 92 9.03 12.26 -6.62
N LEU A 93 8.26 13.08 -5.90
CA LEU A 93 7.05 12.72 -5.18
C LEU A 93 5.80 13.04 -6.04
N PRO A 94 4.85 12.10 -6.21
CA PRO A 94 3.63 12.36 -6.99
C PRO A 94 2.72 13.44 -6.40
N TYR A 95 2.74 13.59 -5.07
CA TYR A 95 1.98 14.61 -4.33
C TYR A 95 2.87 15.18 -3.22
N SER A 96 3.50 16.32 -3.48
CA SER A 96 4.28 17.06 -2.49
C SER A 96 3.36 17.83 -1.54
N SER A 97 3.67 17.84 -0.24
CA SER A 97 3.05 18.79 0.68
C SER A 97 3.64 20.17 0.42
N THR A 98 2.80 21.19 0.29
CA THR A 98 3.17 22.59 0.02
C THR A 98 4.10 23.21 1.07
N GLU A 99 4.33 22.55 2.21
CA GLU A 99 5.16 23.03 3.33
C GLU A 99 6.66 22.73 3.20
N GLN A 100 7.19 22.45 2.01
CA GLN A 100 8.64 22.39 1.78
C GLN A 100 9.14 23.69 1.13
N SER A 101 9.16 24.76 1.93
CA SER A 101 9.96 25.95 1.65
C SER A 101 10.82 26.24 2.87
N VAL A 102 12.00 25.61 2.89
CA VAL A 102 13.21 26.11 3.58
C VAL A 102 14.40 25.80 2.69
#